data_AF-A0A0Q6JR04-F1
#
_entry.id   AF-A0A0Q6JR04-F1
#
_cell.length_a   1.000
_cell.length_b   1.000
_cell.length_c   1.000
_cell.angle_alpha   90.00
_cell.angle_beta   90.00
_cell.angle_gamma   90.00
#
_symmetry.space_group_name_H-M   'P 1'
#
loop_
_entity.id
_entity.type
_entity.pdbx_description
1 polymer ?
#
loop_
_entity_poly.entity_id
_entity_poly.type
_entity_poly.pdbx_seq_one_letter_code
_entity_poly.pdbx_strand_id
1 'polypeptide(L)'
;MARRTIVRTAAVVSVASLALFGCSSSDDSSSGSESSAAGGSSASASAEATVSTDCTPEQATAGATPVTTPLKLGTLLPETGSLAFLGPPEVAGVQLAVNDINGAGGVLSQPMELIPGDSGDTTTDTANSTVDRELAAGASVILGAASSSVSLKVIDKIASAGVVQISPANTSDQFVCYPDKGQYFRTAPTDVLQAQALSQLISEDGGQRVSILALNDPYGTGLASNTVTNLEDAGVASDQIQKIIYDPNAQSFNAEVDQVKNFNPDAVAIIGFEESAKIITRMHEIGIGPSDGTAVYGVDGNMGNALGEAVGAGLLDTMRGTTPLTDVGAGFQDRLKAVNPALVDFNYAGESYDAVVISALAAEQAKSTAGVDIAANINSVTKDGTKCTTFQECLPLVKAGTDIDYDGVTGQLSFTDGGEPAVGSYGKLVFGPDNKLTTEDYIVVGG
;
A
#
# COMPACT_ATOMS: atom_id res chain seq x y z
N MET A 1 -5.08 7.50 -63.53
CA MET A 1 -4.07 8.58 -63.70
C MET A 1 -3.87 9.21 -62.32
N ALA A 2 -2.71 9.30 -61.69
CA ALA A 2 -1.34 8.93 -61.98
C ALA A 2 -0.68 8.58 -60.62
N ARG A 3 0.05 7.45 -60.54
CA ARG A 3 0.96 7.12 -59.44
C ARG A 3 2.35 7.64 -59.82
N ARG A 4 3.02 8.37 -58.91
CA ARG A 4 4.44 8.73 -59.04
C ARG A 4 5.23 8.12 -57.90
N THR A 5 6.17 7.26 -58.29
CA THR A 5 7.27 6.67 -57.54
C THR A 5 8.35 7.71 -57.27
N ILE A 6 8.93 7.78 -56.06
CA ILE A 6 10.29 8.29 -55.83
C ILE A 6 10.98 7.44 -54.76
N VAL A 7 12.16 6.94 -55.14
CA VAL A 7 13.20 6.27 -54.35
C VAL A 7 14.24 7.30 -53.89
N ARG A 8 14.89 7.13 -52.73
CA ARG A 8 16.29 7.52 -52.42
C ARG A 8 16.67 7.03 -51.01
N THR A 9 17.53 6.02 -50.86
CA THR A 9 19.02 5.98 -50.85
C THR A 9 19.66 6.59 -49.60
N ALA A 10 20.40 5.73 -48.88
CA ALA A 10 21.26 6.02 -47.73
C ALA A 10 22.63 6.57 -48.11
N ALA A 11 23.29 7.28 -47.18
CA ALA A 11 24.72 7.20 -46.82
C ALA A 11 25.19 8.46 -46.09
N VAL A 12 25.79 8.33 -44.89
CA VAL A 12 26.96 9.14 -44.47
C VAL A 12 27.84 8.29 -43.54
N VAL A 13 29.13 8.22 -43.90
CA VAL A 13 30.28 7.65 -43.18
C VAL A 13 31.10 8.81 -42.62
N SER A 14 31.73 8.68 -41.45
CA SER A 14 33.19 8.90 -41.23
C SER A 14 33.59 9.12 -39.76
N VAL A 15 34.88 8.85 -39.51
CA VAL A 15 35.59 8.44 -38.29
C VAL A 15 36.63 9.50 -37.87
N ALA A 16 37.15 9.37 -36.65
CA ALA A 16 38.42 9.88 -36.07
C ALA A 16 38.32 11.22 -35.31
N SER A 17 38.88 11.38 -34.11
CA SER A 17 40.33 11.31 -33.85
C SER A 17 40.69 11.20 -32.36
N LEU A 18 41.79 10.49 -32.06
CA LEU A 18 42.52 10.44 -30.77
C LEU A 18 43.22 11.77 -30.44
N ALA A 19 43.41 12.05 -29.14
CA ALA A 19 44.53 12.84 -28.63
C ALA A 19 44.99 12.33 -27.25
N LEU A 20 46.28 11.99 -27.17
CA LEU A 20 47.05 11.62 -25.98
C LEU A 20 47.58 12.86 -25.25
N PHE A 21 47.69 12.79 -23.92
CA PHE A 21 48.76 13.46 -23.14
C PHE A 21 49.12 12.61 -21.91
N GLY A 22 50.42 12.27 -21.76
CA GLY A 22 51.05 11.69 -20.57
C GLY A 22 51.30 12.75 -19.48
N CYS A 23 51.96 12.52 -18.33
CA CYS A 23 52.83 11.46 -17.81
C CYS A 23 52.99 11.66 -16.27
N SER A 24 53.65 10.68 -15.63
CA SER A 24 54.52 10.78 -14.42
C SER A 24 53.89 10.54 -13.03
N SER A 25 54.42 9.75 -12.09
CA SER A 25 55.53 8.78 -12.01
C SER A 25 55.47 8.02 -10.66
N SER A 26 56.17 6.88 -10.59
CA SER A 26 56.89 6.28 -9.44
C SER A 26 56.34 4.97 -8.83
N ASP A 27 56.92 3.85 -9.31
CA ASP A 27 57.67 2.75 -8.63
C ASP A 27 57.13 2.15 -7.29
N ASP A 28 57.20 0.85 -6.96
CA ASP A 28 58.11 -0.23 -7.39
C ASP A 28 57.59 -1.63 -6.94
N SER A 29 57.94 -2.69 -7.70
CA SER A 29 58.16 -4.12 -7.32
C SER A 29 57.03 -4.98 -6.68
N SER A 30 56.87 -6.31 -6.88
CA SER A 30 57.37 -7.33 -7.81
C SER A 30 56.62 -8.67 -7.56
N SER A 31 56.66 -9.58 -8.55
CA SER A 31 56.33 -11.03 -8.55
C SER A 31 54.88 -11.46 -8.80
N GLY A 32 54.64 -11.86 -10.06
CA GLY A 32 53.47 -12.63 -10.49
C GLY A 32 53.80 -14.13 -10.55
N SER A 33 52.81 -14.94 -10.15
CA SER A 33 52.71 -16.37 -10.47
C SER A 33 51.34 -16.57 -11.11
N GLU A 34 51.30 -17.15 -12.31
CA GLU A 34 50.07 -17.47 -13.03
C GLU A 34 49.36 -18.72 -12.47
N SER A 35 48.07 -18.82 -12.85
CA SER A 35 47.17 -19.99 -12.82
C SER A 35 46.27 -20.17 -11.59
N SER A 36 45.01 -19.74 -11.69
CA SER A 36 43.94 -20.61 -12.24
C SER A 36 42.58 -19.90 -12.17
N ALA A 37 41.85 -20.00 -13.28
CA ALA A 37 40.52 -19.43 -13.44
C ALA A 37 39.48 -20.25 -12.64
N ALA A 38 38.71 -19.56 -11.82
CA ALA A 38 37.38 -19.99 -11.40
C ALA A 38 36.46 -18.78 -11.53
N GLY A 39 35.56 -18.83 -12.50
CA GLY A 39 34.54 -17.81 -12.73
C GLY A 39 33.54 -17.82 -11.58
N GLY A 40 33.76 -16.95 -10.59
CA GLY A 40 32.73 -16.54 -9.66
C GLY A 40 31.91 -15.44 -10.31
N SER A 41 30.69 -15.78 -10.75
CA SER A 41 29.66 -14.78 -11.03
C SER A 41 29.30 -14.12 -9.70
N SER A 42 29.96 -13.01 -9.39
CA SER A 42 29.59 -12.14 -8.29
C SER A 42 28.22 -11.56 -8.60
N ALA A 43 27.17 -12.18 -8.06
CA ALA A 43 25.88 -11.54 -7.89
C ALA A 43 26.12 -10.31 -7.02
N SER A 44 26.06 -9.14 -7.64
CA SER A 44 26.00 -7.88 -6.94
C SER A 44 24.69 -7.87 -6.16
N ALA A 45 24.76 -8.23 -4.88
CA ALA A 45 23.71 -7.89 -3.94
C ALA A 45 23.68 -6.36 -3.86
N SER A 46 22.79 -5.74 -4.65
CA SER A 46 22.41 -4.36 -4.42
C SER A 46 21.82 -4.33 -3.02
N ALA A 47 22.53 -3.70 -2.08
CA ALA A 47 21.98 -3.41 -0.76
C ALA A 47 20.80 -2.45 -0.98
N GLU A 48 19.58 -2.98 -0.99
CA GLU A 48 18.37 -2.18 -0.89
C GLU A 48 18.35 -1.56 0.51
N ALA A 49 18.31 -0.23 0.54
CA ALA A 49 18.30 0.54 1.77
C ALA A 49 16.99 0.29 2.51
N THR A 50 17.08 -0.04 3.80
CA THR A 50 15.94 0.05 4.71
C THR A 50 15.45 1.50 4.73
N VAL A 51 14.14 1.69 4.54
CA VAL A 51 13.52 3.01 4.64
C VAL A 51 13.57 3.42 6.12
N SER A 52 14.25 4.52 6.42
CA SER A 52 14.21 5.08 7.78
C SER A 52 12.83 5.66 8.03
N THR A 53 12.10 5.09 8.99
CA THR A 53 10.82 5.62 9.49
C THR A 53 11.01 6.53 10.71
N ASP A 54 12.25 6.66 11.20
CA ASP A 54 12.65 7.64 12.21
C ASP A 54 12.92 9.00 11.55
N CYS A 55 11.87 9.81 11.40
CA CYS A 55 11.93 11.15 10.86
C CYS A 55 10.95 12.09 11.60
N THR A 56 11.04 13.39 11.30
CA THR A 56 10.00 14.36 11.66
C THR A 56 9.25 14.72 10.37
N PRO A 57 8.08 14.12 10.11
CA PRO A 57 7.30 14.38 8.90
C PRO A 57 6.96 15.87 8.75
N GLU A 58 7.04 16.37 7.53
CA GLU A 58 6.65 17.75 7.23
C GLU A 58 5.14 17.91 7.47
N GLN A 59 4.74 18.96 8.19
CA GLN A 59 3.33 19.26 8.43
C GLN A 59 2.84 20.33 7.45
N ALA A 60 1.62 20.17 6.93
CA ALA A 60 1.01 21.19 6.11
C ALA A 60 0.80 22.49 6.91
N THR A 61 1.07 23.62 6.26
CA THR A 61 0.79 24.94 6.82
C THR A 61 -0.48 25.50 6.20
N ALA A 62 -1.46 25.83 7.05
CA ALA A 62 -2.69 26.46 6.61
C ALA A 62 -2.42 27.78 5.86
N GLY A 63 -3.18 28.00 4.79
CA GLY A 63 -3.18 29.21 4.00
C GLY A 63 -3.75 30.41 4.76
N ALA A 64 -3.39 31.61 4.29
CA ALA A 64 -3.85 32.86 4.92
C ALA A 64 -5.34 33.17 4.64
N THR A 65 -5.91 32.60 3.58
CA THR A 65 -7.27 32.91 3.11
C THR A 65 -8.07 31.63 2.98
N PRO A 66 -9.12 31.44 3.80
CA PRO A 66 -10.01 30.29 3.69
C PRO A 66 -10.74 30.23 2.35
N VAL A 67 -10.95 29.02 1.84
CA VAL A 67 -11.80 28.73 0.67
C VAL A 67 -13.12 28.15 1.16
N THR A 68 -14.25 28.69 0.71
CA THR A 68 -15.59 28.31 1.22
C THR A 68 -16.52 27.80 0.11
N THR A 69 -15.96 27.47 -1.05
CA THR A 69 -16.68 26.76 -2.11
C THR A 69 -16.97 25.32 -1.69
N PRO A 70 -17.90 24.60 -2.36
CA PRO A 70 -18.14 23.18 -2.10
C PRO A 70 -16.83 22.37 -2.06
N LEU A 71 -16.72 21.47 -1.08
CA LEU A 71 -15.59 20.53 -1.01
C LEU A 71 -15.69 19.55 -2.18
N LYS A 72 -14.66 19.56 -3.05
CA LYS A 72 -14.55 18.65 -4.18
C LYS A 72 -13.61 17.51 -3.85
N LEU A 73 -14.14 16.30 -3.88
CA LEU A 73 -13.42 15.06 -3.62
C LEU A 73 -13.21 14.33 -4.95
N GLY A 74 -11.95 14.21 -5.37
CA GLY A 74 -11.52 13.25 -6.39
C GLY A 74 -11.38 11.85 -5.80
N THR A 75 -11.51 10.83 -6.64
CA THR A 75 -11.17 9.45 -6.28
C THR A 75 -10.19 8.89 -7.30
N LEU A 76 -9.19 8.18 -6.80
CA LEU A 76 -8.20 7.47 -7.58
C LEU A 76 -8.25 5.99 -7.16
N LEU A 77 -9.39 5.35 -7.38
CA LEU A 77 -9.65 3.97 -6.93
C LEU A 77 -9.45 2.97 -8.08
N PRO A 78 -9.09 1.71 -7.82
CA PRO A 78 -8.79 0.75 -8.87
C PRO A 78 -10.09 0.23 -9.52
N GLU A 79 -10.55 0.90 -10.57
CA GLU A 79 -11.65 0.40 -11.42
C GLU A 79 -11.13 -0.55 -12.49
N THR A 80 -9.86 -0.42 -12.86
CA THR A 80 -9.13 -1.33 -13.73
C THR A 80 -7.77 -1.71 -13.12
N GLY A 81 -7.08 -2.66 -13.76
CA GLY A 81 -5.77 -3.13 -13.31
C GLY A 81 -5.83 -4.32 -12.37
N SER A 82 -4.69 -4.68 -11.79
CA SER A 82 -4.54 -5.88 -10.95
C SER A 82 -5.29 -5.80 -9.63
N LEU A 83 -5.54 -4.58 -9.13
CA LEU A 83 -6.28 -4.34 -7.89
C LEU A 83 -7.78 -4.04 -8.11
N ALA A 84 -8.31 -4.27 -9.31
CA ALA A 84 -9.71 -3.93 -9.63
C ALA A 84 -10.75 -4.64 -8.74
N PHE A 85 -10.37 -5.73 -8.05
CA PHE A 85 -11.22 -6.41 -7.09
C PHE A 85 -11.50 -5.58 -5.82
N LEU A 86 -10.63 -4.62 -5.47
CA LEU A 86 -10.79 -3.69 -4.35
C LEU A 86 -11.71 -2.51 -4.68
N GLY A 87 -11.85 -2.17 -5.97
CA GLY A 87 -12.61 -1.00 -6.41
C GLY A 87 -14.07 -0.97 -5.92
N PRO A 88 -14.88 -2.03 -6.13
CA PRO A 88 -16.29 -2.02 -5.76
C PRO A 88 -16.58 -1.69 -4.29
N PRO A 89 -15.93 -2.33 -3.28
CA PRO A 89 -16.16 -1.97 -1.88
C PRO A 89 -15.65 -0.57 -1.52
N GLU A 90 -14.48 -0.15 -2.02
CA GLU A 90 -13.92 1.19 -1.77
C GLU A 90 -14.84 2.30 -2.33
N VAL A 91 -15.27 2.17 -3.60
CA VAL A 91 -16.19 3.11 -4.25
C VAL A 91 -17.52 3.19 -3.50
N ALA A 92 -18.04 2.06 -3.02
CA ALA A 92 -19.26 2.05 -2.21
C ALA A 92 -19.08 2.76 -0.86
N GLY A 93 -17.93 2.58 -0.21
CA GLY A 93 -17.56 3.28 1.03
C GLY A 93 -17.50 4.80 0.86
N VAL A 94 -16.80 5.27 -0.18
CA VAL A 94 -16.74 6.69 -0.55
C VAL A 94 -18.13 7.25 -0.80
N GLN A 95 -18.92 6.58 -1.64
CA GLN A 95 -20.25 7.06 -2.00
C GLN A 95 -21.21 7.08 -0.80
N LEU A 96 -21.11 6.12 0.11
CA LEU A 96 -21.86 6.11 1.35
C LEU A 96 -21.51 7.31 2.24
N ALA A 97 -20.22 7.59 2.44
CA ALA A 97 -19.77 8.73 3.24
C ALA A 97 -20.26 10.06 2.65
N VAL A 98 -20.13 10.25 1.33
CA VAL A 98 -20.64 11.46 0.64
C VAL A 98 -22.15 11.62 0.85
N ASN A 99 -22.91 10.52 0.79
CA ASN A 99 -24.36 10.55 1.03
C ASN A 99 -24.69 10.98 2.46
N ASP A 100 -24.00 10.42 3.46
CA ASP A 100 -24.25 10.75 4.86
C ASP A 100 -23.86 12.19 5.19
N ILE A 101 -22.71 12.65 4.69
CA ILE A 101 -22.25 14.03 4.88
C ILE A 101 -23.23 15.02 4.25
N ASN A 102 -23.65 14.78 3.01
CA ASN A 102 -24.63 15.62 2.33
C ASN A 102 -26.01 15.57 3.01
N GLY A 103 -26.42 14.40 3.51
CA GLY A 103 -27.63 14.22 4.32
C GLY A 103 -27.61 14.98 5.65
N ALA A 104 -26.42 15.18 6.23
CA ALA A 104 -26.20 15.95 7.45
C ALA A 104 -26.04 17.47 7.21
N GLY A 105 -26.22 17.95 5.97
CA GLY A 105 -26.14 19.37 5.61
C GLY A 105 -24.85 19.78 4.89
N GLY A 106 -23.98 18.81 4.59
CA GLY A 106 -22.75 19.03 3.83
C GLY A 106 -21.62 19.69 4.63
N VAL A 107 -20.57 20.07 3.93
CA VAL A 107 -19.36 20.72 4.46
C VAL A 107 -19.48 22.23 4.26
N LEU A 108 -19.28 23.00 5.32
CA LEU A 108 -19.49 24.45 5.36
C LEU A 108 -20.90 24.84 4.86
N SER A 109 -21.89 23.99 5.17
CA SER A 109 -23.28 24.11 4.70
C SER A 109 -23.45 24.05 3.17
N GLN A 110 -22.52 23.39 2.47
CA GLN A 110 -22.57 23.12 1.04
C GLN A 110 -22.47 21.60 0.80
N PRO A 111 -23.23 21.04 -0.15
CA PRO A 111 -23.07 19.64 -0.51
C PRO A 111 -21.67 19.40 -1.10
N MET A 112 -21.04 18.30 -0.71
CA MET A 112 -19.81 17.79 -1.32
C MET A 112 -20.04 17.38 -2.77
N GLU A 113 -19.04 17.61 -3.61
CA GLU A 113 -19.01 17.19 -5.01
C GLU A 113 -17.99 16.04 -5.18
N LEU A 114 -18.45 14.91 -5.71
CA LEU A 114 -17.60 13.76 -6.02
C LEU A 114 -17.15 13.81 -7.49
N ILE A 115 -15.86 13.56 -7.74
CA ILE A 115 -15.25 13.45 -9.07
C ILE A 115 -14.65 12.05 -9.18
N PRO A 116 -15.39 11.06 -9.73
CA PRO A 116 -14.88 9.69 -9.83
C PRO A 116 -13.66 9.55 -10.75
N GLY A 117 -12.83 8.55 -10.48
CA GLY A 117 -11.60 8.33 -11.22
C GLY A 117 -10.93 6.99 -10.94
N ASP A 118 -10.44 6.39 -12.03
CA ASP A 118 -9.69 5.15 -12.02
C ASP A 118 -8.19 5.41 -11.76
N SER A 119 -7.57 4.56 -10.95
CA SER A 119 -6.12 4.51 -10.75
C SER A 119 -5.40 3.71 -11.85
N GLY A 120 -6.04 2.65 -12.38
CA GLY A 120 -5.37 1.62 -13.15
C GLY A 120 -4.13 1.06 -12.45
N ASP A 121 -3.17 0.59 -13.26
CA ASP A 121 -1.86 0.10 -12.79
C ASP A 121 -0.71 1.04 -13.17
N THR A 122 0.46 0.82 -12.55
CA THR A 122 1.70 1.53 -12.88
C THR A 122 2.16 1.36 -14.32
N THR A 123 1.75 0.27 -14.97
CA THR A 123 2.03 -0.04 -16.40
C THR A 123 1.24 0.82 -17.38
N THR A 124 0.23 1.55 -16.89
CA THR A 124 -0.60 2.48 -17.66
C THR A 124 -0.37 3.93 -17.21
N ASP A 125 -0.90 4.91 -17.96
CA ASP A 125 -0.88 6.32 -17.55
C ASP A 125 -2.23 6.81 -16.98
N THR A 126 -3.10 5.87 -16.59
CA THR A 126 -4.46 6.15 -16.11
C THR A 126 -4.43 7.05 -14.89
N ALA A 127 -3.62 6.73 -13.87
CA ALA A 127 -3.53 7.55 -12.65
C ALA A 127 -3.14 9.01 -12.92
N ASN A 128 -2.13 9.25 -13.75
CA ASN A 128 -1.70 10.60 -14.10
C ASN A 128 -2.82 11.39 -14.80
N SER A 129 -3.49 10.75 -15.76
CA SER A 129 -4.58 11.35 -16.53
C SER A 129 -5.81 11.64 -15.66
N THR A 130 -6.11 10.77 -14.69
CA THR A 130 -7.16 10.97 -13.69
C THR A 130 -6.83 12.16 -12.80
N VAL A 131 -5.63 12.20 -12.21
CA VAL A 131 -5.21 13.31 -11.35
C VAL A 131 -5.21 14.65 -12.11
N ASP A 132 -4.72 14.70 -13.36
CA ASP A 132 -4.75 15.94 -14.15
C ASP A 132 -6.19 16.46 -14.35
N ARG A 133 -7.16 15.55 -14.56
CA ARG A 133 -8.57 15.89 -14.69
C ARG A 133 -9.16 16.40 -13.38
N GLU A 134 -8.85 15.75 -12.26
CA GLU A 134 -9.34 16.12 -10.93
C GLU A 134 -8.80 17.48 -10.47
N LEU A 135 -7.49 17.71 -10.66
CA LEU A 135 -6.87 19.00 -10.40
C LEU A 135 -7.48 20.10 -11.27
N ALA A 136 -7.72 19.83 -12.56
CA ALA A 136 -8.39 20.77 -13.45
C ALA A 136 -9.86 21.05 -13.05
N ALA A 137 -10.54 20.09 -12.43
CA ALA A 137 -11.89 20.23 -11.89
C ALA A 137 -11.91 20.94 -10.51
N GLY A 138 -10.74 21.17 -9.92
CA GLY A 138 -10.57 21.86 -8.64
C GLY A 138 -10.76 20.95 -7.43
N ALA A 139 -10.36 19.68 -7.52
CA ALA A 139 -10.34 18.79 -6.36
C ALA A 139 -9.47 19.37 -5.23
N SER A 140 -9.98 19.31 -4.00
CA SER A 140 -9.24 19.70 -2.79
C SER A 140 -8.61 18.50 -2.09
N VAL A 141 -9.21 17.33 -2.30
CA VAL A 141 -8.81 16.03 -1.77
C VAL A 141 -8.94 15.03 -2.90
N ILE A 142 -7.96 14.15 -3.05
CA ILE A 142 -7.99 12.97 -3.93
C ILE A 142 -7.84 11.75 -3.03
N LEU A 143 -8.88 10.93 -2.96
CA LEU A 143 -8.88 9.71 -2.17
C LEU A 143 -8.33 8.55 -3.02
N GLY A 144 -7.22 7.97 -2.59
CA GLY A 144 -6.50 6.92 -3.31
C GLY A 144 -4.99 7.19 -3.43
N ALA A 145 -4.24 6.38 -4.17
CA ALA A 145 -4.64 5.11 -4.75
C ALA A 145 -4.51 3.95 -3.75
N ALA A 146 -5.19 2.85 -4.04
CA ALA A 146 -5.09 1.61 -3.27
C ALA A 146 -3.69 0.96 -3.38
N SER A 147 -3.03 1.07 -4.53
CA SER A 147 -1.65 0.60 -4.71
C SER A 147 -0.63 1.64 -4.20
N SER A 148 0.32 1.21 -3.36
CA SER A 148 1.46 2.05 -2.95
C SER A 148 2.25 2.57 -4.15
N SER A 149 2.51 1.70 -5.13
CA SER A 149 3.26 2.05 -6.34
C SER A 149 2.53 3.08 -7.22
N VAL A 150 1.19 3.01 -7.30
CA VAL A 150 0.39 4.00 -8.03
C VAL A 150 0.33 5.33 -7.26
N SER A 151 0.19 5.30 -5.94
CA SER A 151 0.22 6.52 -5.11
C SER A 151 1.56 7.24 -5.23
N LEU A 152 2.69 6.53 -5.10
CA LEU A 152 4.03 7.11 -5.28
C LEU A 152 4.25 7.72 -6.68
N LYS A 153 3.53 7.23 -7.70
CA LYS A 153 3.60 7.79 -9.06
C LYS A 153 2.98 9.18 -9.18
N VAL A 154 2.02 9.52 -8.33
CA VAL A 154 1.24 10.77 -8.44
C VAL A 154 1.35 11.71 -7.23
N ILE A 155 1.90 11.25 -6.11
CA ILE A 155 2.01 11.99 -4.85
C ILE A 155 2.65 13.37 -5.02
N ASP A 156 3.78 13.47 -5.72
CA ASP A 156 4.46 14.74 -5.95
C ASP A 156 3.61 15.75 -6.74
N LYS A 157 2.81 15.25 -7.68
CA LYS A 157 1.92 16.07 -8.51
C LYS A 157 0.78 16.63 -7.66
N ILE A 158 0.16 15.78 -6.85
CA ILE A 158 -0.96 16.14 -5.97
C ILE A 158 -0.48 17.13 -4.89
N ALA A 159 0.60 16.77 -4.18
CA ALA A 159 1.23 17.61 -3.16
C ALA A 159 1.65 18.98 -3.71
N SER A 160 2.23 19.03 -4.91
CA SER A 160 2.65 20.30 -5.53
C SER A 160 1.49 21.19 -5.95
N ALA A 161 0.29 20.64 -6.12
CA ALA A 161 -0.94 21.41 -6.33
C ALA A 161 -1.57 21.91 -5.01
N GLY A 162 -1.03 21.53 -3.85
CA GLY A 162 -1.60 21.87 -2.54
C GLY A 162 -2.93 21.15 -2.27
N VAL A 163 -3.09 19.96 -2.87
CA VAL A 163 -4.25 19.07 -2.74
C VAL A 163 -3.87 17.92 -1.84
N VAL A 164 -4.81 17.47 -1.00
CA VAL A 164 -4.60 16.31 -0.13
C VAL A 164 -4.67 15.04 -0.96
N GLN A 165 -3.75 14.11 -0.74
CA GLN A 165 -3.92 12.72 -1.11
C GLN A 165 -4.18 11.90 0.16
N ILE A 166 -5.29 11.15 0.21
CA ILE A 166 -5.58 10.25 1.32
C ILE A 166 -5.88 8.84 0.81
N SER A 167 -5.01 7.86 1.08
CA SER A 167 -5.23 6.48 0.62
C SER A 167 -6.05 5.67 1.64
N PRO A 168 -7.04 4.89 1.17
CA PRO A 168 -7.76 3.98 2.05
C PRO A 168 -7.07 2.63 2.27
N ALA A 169 -6.08 2.26 1.45
CA ALA A 169 -5.63 0.86 1.39
C ALA A 169 -4.12 0.66 1.36
N ASN A 170 -3.33 1.64 0.90
CA ASN A 170 -1.91 1.38 0.68
C ASN A 170 -1.08 1.36 1.99
N THR A 171 -0.08 0.48 2.04
CA THR A 171 0.59 0.13 3.30
C THR A 171 2.08 0.41 3.33
N SER A 172 2.74 0.61 2.16
CA SER A 172 4.18 0.89 2.09
C SER A 172 4.70 1.88 3.14
N ASP A 173 5.78 1.50 3.79
CA ASP A 173 6.51 2.31 4.77
C ASP A 173 7.19 3.55 4.15
N GLN A 174 7.35 3.58 2.83
CA GLN A 174 7.92 4.72 2.11
C GLN A 174 7.14 6.02 2.31
N PHE A 175 5.85 5.94 2.63
CA PHE A 175 5.03 7.12 2.88
C PHE A 175 5.35 7.82 4.20
N VAL A 176 5.84 7.10 5.21
CA VAL A 176 6.03 7.63 6.59
C VAL A 176 6.90 8.90 6.61
N CYS A 177 7.95 8.90 5.80
CA CYS A 177 8.92 9.98 5.71
C CYS A 177 8.99 10.62 4.32
N TYR A 178 7.96 10.43 3.51
CA TYR A 178 7.93 10.97 2.16
C TYR A 178 7.87 12.51 2.20
N PRO A 179 8.63 13.25 1.37
CA PRO A 179 8.61 14.70 1.35
C PRO A 179 7.38 15.25 0.59
N ASP A 180 6.17 14.94 1.07
CA ASP A 180 4.88 15.27 0.44
C ASP A 180 4.34 16.66 0.80
N LYS A 181 5.10 17.50 1.51
CA LYS A 181 4.66 18.84 1.97
C LYS A 181 3.49 18.79 2.97
N GLY A 182 3.37 17.68 3.71
CA GLY A 182 2.29 17.40 4.65
C GLY A 182 0.94 17.17 3.97
N GLN A 183 0.92 16.73 2.71
CA GLN A 183 -0.30 16.55 1.91
C GLN A 183 -0.74 15.10 1.79
N TYR A 184 0.05 14.15 2.25
CA TYR A 184 -0.26 12.74 2.16
C TYR A 184 -0.76 12.17 3.49
N PHE A 185 -1.79 11.34 3.41
CA PHE A 185 -2.39 10.66 4.54
C PHE A 185 -2.84 9.26 4.12
N ARG A 186 -3.12 8.39 5.09
CA ARG A 186 -3.80 7.11 4.84
C ARG A 186 -4.63 6.67 6.04
N THR A 187 -5.71 5.94 5.78
CA THR A 187 -6.51 5.27 6.82
C THR A 187 -6.13 3.81 7.00
N ALA A 188 -5.44 3.20 6.03
CA ALA A 188 -4.82 1.89 6.20
C ALA A 188 -3.60 1.97 7.13
N PRO A 189 -3.41 1.00 8.04
CA PRO A 189 -2.18 0.85 8.81
C PRO A 189 -0.95 0.58 7.94
N THR A 190 0.22 1.04 8.39
CA THR A 190 1.51 0.89 7.70
C THR A 190 2.05 -0.55 7.71
N ASP A 191 2.87 -0.90 6.72
CA ASP A 191 3.63 -2.16 6.65
C ASP A 191 4.59 -2.34 7.83
N VAL A 192 5.00 -1.25 8.49
CA VAL A 192 5.76 -1.33 9.75
C VAL A 192 4.96 -2.10 10.81
N LEU A 193 3.67 -1.79 10.92
CA LEU A 193 2.76 -2.43 11.87
C LEU A 193 2.41 -3.85 11.40
N GLN A 194 2.13 -4.06 10.12
CA GLN A 194 1.80 -5.39 9.62
C GLN A 194 2.97 -6.36 9.74
N ALA A 195 4.20 -5.89 9.52
CA ALA A 195 5.40 -6.68 9.75
C ALA A 195 5.52 -7.11 11.22
N GLN A 196 5.13 -6.27 12.18
CA GLN A 196 5.13 -6.64 13.61
C GLN A 196 4.13 -7.76 13.86
N ALA A 197 2.91 -7.61 13.34
CA ALA A 197 1.86 -8.62 13.48
C ALA A 197 2.24 -9.95 12.80
N LEU A 198 2.78 -9.89 11.58
CA LEU A 198 3.23 -11.06 10.83
C LEU A 198 4.38 -11.78 11.54
N SER A 199 5.39 -11.03 12.00
CA SER A 199 6.54 -11.60 12.70
C SER A 199 6.13 -12.21 14.04
N GLN A 200 5.23 -11.54 14.78
CA GLN A 200 4.65 -12.09 16.00
C GLN A 200 3.92 -13.41 15.73
N LEU A 201 3.08 -13.48 14.69
CA LEU A 201 2.38 -14.71 14.31
C LEU A 201 3.38 -15.84 13.98
N ILE A 202 4.40 -15.57 13.18
CA ILE A 202 5.45 -16.55 12.82
C ILE A 202 6.20 -17.04 14.07
N SER A 203 6.55 -16.13 14.99
CA SER A 203 7.27 -16.48 16.22
C SER A 203 6.39 -17.24 17.22
N GLU A 204 5.11 -16.90 17.36
CA GLU A 204 4.15 -17.62 18.21
C GLU A 204 3.98 -19.09 17.75
N ASP A 205 4.07 -19.32 16.45
CA ASP A 205 4.00 -20.65 15.84
C ASP A 205 5.34 -21.40 15.87
N GLY A 206 6.40 -20.75 16.37
CA GLY A 206 7.72 -21.33 16.55
C GLY A 206 8.59 -21.35 15.29
N GLY A 207 8.30 -20.50 14.30
CA GLY A 207 9.14 -20.34 13.10
C GLY A 207 10.52 -19.77 13.45
N GLN A 208 11.58 -20.49 13.11
CA GLN A 208 12.97 -20.14 13.44
C GLN A 208 13.90 -20.15 12.23
N ARG A 209 13.42 -20.63 11.08
CA ARG A 209 14.10 -20.59 9.80
C ARG A 209 13.11 -20.18 8.72
N VAL A 210 13.09 -18.89 8.41
CA VAL A 210 12.01 -18.25 7.65
C VAL A 210 12.46 -17.90 6.25
N SER A 211 11.66 -18.26 5.23
CA SER A 211 11.81 -17.75 3.87
C SER A 211 10.69 -16.76 3.58
N ILE A 212 11.01 -15.56 3.11
CA ILE A 212 10.07 -14.48 2.80
C ILE A 212 10.14 -14.25 1.29
N LEU A 213 9.08 -14.58 0.57
CA LEU A 213 8.91 -14.22 -0.83
C LEU A 213 8.13 -12.92 -0.90
N ALA A 214 8.62 -11.96 -1.66
CA ALA A 214 7.96 -10.67 -1.80
C ALA A 214 7.97 -10.15 -3.24
N LEU A 215 6.84 -9.61 -3.67
CA LEU A 215 6.74 -8.91 -4.95
C LEU A 215 7.74 -7.73 -5.01
N ASN A 216 8.29 -7.51 -6.20
CA ASN A 216 9.26 -6.45 -6.45
C ASN A 216 8.59 -5.08 -6.64
N ASP A 217 8.05 -4.53 -5.57
CA ASP A 217 7.52 -3.17 -5.54
C ASP A 217 7.63 -2.55 -4.12
N PRO A 218 7.37 -1.23 -3.97
CA PRO A 218 7.36 -0.54 -2.68
C PRO A 218 6.54 -1.18 -1.55
N TYR A 219 5.45 -1.89 -1.85
CA TYR A 219 4.67 -2.64 -0.85
C TYR A 219 5.43 -3.90 -0.44
N GLY A 220 5.78 -4.75 -1.40
CA GLY A 220 6.41 -6.03 -1.12
C GLY A 220 7.78 -5.91 -0.48
N THR A 221 8.63 -5.05 -1.03
CA THR A 221 10.02 -4.88 -0.56
C THR A 221 10.07 -4.23 0.83
N GLY A 222 9.18 -3.28 1.12
CA GLY A 222 9.05 -2.63 2.42
C GLY A 222 8.59 -3.62 3.49
N LEU A 223 7.43 -4.25 3.30
CA LEU A 223 6.88 -5.23 4.25
C LEU A 223 7.84 -6.39 4.52
N ALA A 224 8.51 -6.90 3.48
CA ALA A 224 9.51 -7.97 3.63
C ALA A 224 10.71 -7.52 4.46
N SER A 225 11.21 -6.30 4.24
CA SER A 225 12.37 -5.79 4.98
C SER A 225 12.03 -5.52 6.45
N ASN A 226 10.87 -4.96 6.73
CA ASN A 226 10.38 -4.78 8.10
C ASN A 226 10.16 -6.13 8.81
N THR A 227 9.66 -7.15 8.09
CA THR A 227 9.48 -8.51 8.64
C THR A 227 10.83 -9.15 8.98
N VAL A 228 11.85 -8.98 8.14
CA VAL A 228 13.22 -9.43 8.46
C VAL A 228 13.70 -8.80 9.77
N THR A 229 13.62 -7.46 9.88
CA THR A 229 14.07 -6.74 11.09
C THR A 229 13.32 -7.20 12.35
N ASN A 230 12.00 -7.34 12.28
CA ASN A 230 11.21 -7.75 13.43
C ASN A 230 11.49 -9.21 13.86
N LEU A 231 11.77 -10.12 12.92
CA LEU A 231 12.18 -11.49 13.23
C LEU A 231 13.57 -11.53 13.88
N GLU A 232 14.52 -10.70 13.41
CA GLU A 232 15.84 -10.56 14.03
C GLU A 232 15.74 -10.02 15.46
N ASP A 233 14.91 -9.00 15.68
CA ASP A 233 14.62 -8.43 17.00
C ASP A 233 13.92 -9.44 17.94
N ALA A 234 13.12 -10.35 17.38
CA ALA A 234 12.51 -11.48 18.09
C ALA A 234 13.50 -12.63 18.38
N GLY A 235 14.74 -12.55 17.90
CA GLY A 235 15.82 -13.50 18.19
C GLY A 235 16.06 -14.57 17.13
N VAL A 236 15.43 -14.47 15.95
CA VAL A 236 15.77 -15.32 14.80
C VAL A 236 17.11 -14.86 14.24
N ALA A 237 18.08 -15.76 14.10
CA ALA A 237 19.38 -15.37 13.57
C ALA A 237 19.29 -14.99 12.09
N SER A 238 20.02 -13.95 11.66
CA SER A 238 19.98 -13.43 10.29
C SER A 238 20.28 -14.49 9.22
N ASP A 239 21.11 -15.50 9.52
CA ASP A 239 21.42 -16.61 8.60
C ASP A 239 20.31 -17.68 8.52
N GLN A 240 19.29 -17.56 9.36
CA GLN A 240 18.05 -18.32 9.33
C GLN A 240 16.90 -17.58 8.64
N ILE A 241 17.13 -16.38 8.10
CA ILE A 241 16.12 -15.63 7.36
C ILE A 241 16.59 -15.48 5.91
N GLN A 242 15.73 -15.85 4.95
CA GLN A 242 15.98 -15.64 3.53
C GLN A 242 14.89 -14.75 2.93
N LYS A 243 15.27 -13.60 2.38
CA LYS A 243 14.38 -12.75 1.58
C LYS A 243 14.58 -13.03 0.09
N ILE A 244 13.48 -13.28 -0.64
CA ILE A 244 13.46 -13.54 -2.08
C ILE A 244 12.50 -12.54 -2.73
N ILE A 245 13.04 -11.66 -3.59
CA ILE A 245 12.24 -10.69 -4.33
C ILE A 245 11.90 -11.27 -5.71
N TYR A 246 10.63 -11.21 -6.12
CA TYR A 246 10.16 -11.77 -7.38
C TYR A 246 9.50 -10.71 -8.28
N ASP A 247 9.61 -10.89 -9.60
CA ASP A 247 8.84 -10.08 -10.56
C ASP A 247 7.39 -10.59 -10.61
N PRO A 248 6.38 -9.78 -10.22
CA PRO A 248 4.98 -10.22 -10.24
C PRO A 248 4.47 -10.58 -11.65
N ASN A 249 5.15 -10.09 -12.71
CA ASN A 249 4.81 -10.38 -14.11
C ASN A 249 5.54 -11.62 -14.67
N ALA A 250 6.32 -12.32 -13.84
CA ALA A 250 7.03 -13.51 -14.28
C ALA A 250 6.07 -14.59 -14.81
N GLN A 251 6.50 -15.29 -15.86
CA GLN A 251 5.72 -16.40 -16.43
C GLN A 251 5.65 -17.61 -15.48
N SER A 252 6.63 -17.74 -14.59
CA SER A 252 6.72 -18.79 -13.56
C SER A 252 7.56 -18.31 -12.39
N PHE A 253 7.32 -18.87 -11.21
CA PHE A 253 8.07 -18.60 -9.97
C PHE A 253 8.98 -19.78 -9.55
N ASN A 254 9.39 -20.61 -10.51
CA ASN A 254 10.10 -21.86 -10.21
C ASN A 254 11.45 -21.61 -9.55
N ALA A 255 12.20 -20.60 -9.99
CA ALA A 255 13.53 -20.30 -9.47
C ALA A 255 13.47 -19.81 -8.01
N GLU A 256 12.46 -19.03 -7.69
CA GLU A 256 12.17 -18.51 -6.35
C GLU A 256 11.74 -19.66 -5.44
N VAL A 257 10.79 -20.49 -5.87
CA VAL A 257 10.30 -21.62 -5.07
C VAL A 257 11.38 -22.71 -4.89
N ASP A 258 12.25 -22.94 -5.89
CA ASP A 258 13.39 -23.85 -5.75
C ASP A 258 14.42 -23.30 -4.73
N GLN A 259 14.59 -21.97 -4.63
CA GLN A 259 15.43 -21.36 -3.58
C GLN A 259 14.84 -21.59 -2.19
N VAL A 260 13.52 -21.43 -2.01
CA VAL A 260 12.82 -21.76 -0.76
C VAL A 260 13.10 -23.21 -0.37
N LYS A 261 12.92 -24.14 -1.31
CA LYS A 261 13.17 -25.57 -1.07
C LYS A 261 14.62 -25.84 -0.65
N ASN A 262 15.58 -25.23 -1.33
CA ASN A 262 17.01 -25.41 -1.03
C ASN A 262 17.39 -24.81 0.33
N PHE A 263 16.74 -23.72 0.73
CA PHE A 263 16.92 -23.14 2.06
C PHE A 263 16.31 -24.02 3.16
N ASN A 264 15.31 -24.85 2.84
CA ASN A 264 14.64 -25.76 3.78
C ASN A 264 14.15 -25.02 5.06
N PRO A 265 13.27 -24.01 4.90
CA PRO A 265 12.69 -23.28 6.03
C PRO A 265 11.68 -24.12 6.81
N ASP A 266 11.40 -23.71 8.05
CA ASP A 266 10.25 -24.17 8.82
C ASP A 266 9.01 -23.27 8.65
N ALA A 267 9.21 -22.03 8.17
CA ALA A 267 8.16 -21.06 7.88
C ALA A 267 8.38 -20.35 6.54
N VAL A 268 7.32 -20.15 5.76
CA VAL A 268 7.36 -19.38 4.50
C VAL A 268 6.34 -18.25 4.55
N ALA A 269 6.78 -17.01 4.44
CA ALA A 269 5.89 -15.86 4.25
C ALA A 269 5.81 -15.49 2.76
N ILE A 270 4.60 -15.24 2.26
CA ILE A 270 4.34 -14.81 0.89
C ILE A 270 3.68 -13.44 0.93
N ILE A 271 4.41 -12.43 0.45
CA ILE A 271 3.98 -11.03 0.34
C ILE A 271 3.72 -10.75 -1.14
N GLY A 272 2.46 -10.64 -1.50
CA GLY A 272 2.01 -10.75 -2.88
C GLY A 272 0.51 -10.59 -3.03
N PHE A 273 0.04 -10.53 -4.27
CA PHE A 273 -1.38 -10.47 -4.61
C PHE A 273 -1.84 -11.79 -5.25
N GLU A 274 -2.50 -11.72 -6.41
CA GLU A 274 -3.07 -12.86 -7.13
C GLU A 274 -2.02 -13.88 -7.58
N GLU A 275 -0.79 -13.45 -7.83
CA GLU A 275 0.32 -14.30 -8.25
C GLU A 275 0.76 -15.28 -7.15
N SER A 276 0.39 -15.01 -5.89
CA SER A 276 0.54 -15.93 -4.75
C SER A 276 -0.06 -17.32 -5.05
N ALA A 277 -1.17 -17.38 -5.80
CA ALA A 277 -1.80 -18.64 -6.20
C ALA A 277 -0.83 -19.55 -7.01
N LYS A 278 -0.03 -18.95 -7.91
CA LYS A 278 0.96 -19.68 -8.73
C LYS A 278 2.14 -20.13 -7.87
N ILE A 279 2.59 -19.29 -6.93
CA ILE A 279 3.68 -19.62 -5.99
C ILE A 279 3.26 -20.81 -5.12
N ILE A 280 2.08 -20.76 -4.50
CA ILE A 280 1.56 -21.81 -3.63
C ILE A 280 1.33 -23.11 -4.39
N THR A 281 0.76 -23.04 -5.60
CA THR A 281 0.60 -24.23 -6.47
C THR A 281 1.95 -24.87 -6.76
N ARG A 282 2.97 -24.08 -7.09
CA ARG A 282 4.32 -24.59 -7.35
C ARG A 282 4.98 -25.15 -6.09
N MET A 283 4.78 -24.53 -4.92
CA MET A 283 5.23 -25.06 -3.63
C MET A 283 4.63 -26.44 -3.37
N HIS A 284 3.33 -26.61 -3.61
CA HIS A 284 2.65 -27.89 -3.48
C HIS A 284 3.21 -28.96 -4.44
N GLU A 285 3.40 -28.62 -5.72
CA GLU A 285 3.97 -29.53 -6.71
C GLU A 285 5.33 -30.11 -6.33
N ILE A 286 6.10 -29.42 -5.50
CA ILE A 286 7.41 -29.88 -5.02
C ILE A 286 7.43 -30.29 -3.55
N GLY A 287 6.26 -30.38 -2.91
CA GLY A 287 6.08 -30.90 -1.55
C GLY A 287 6.53 -29.96 -0.45
N ILE A 288 6.39 -28.64 -0.64
CA ILE A 288 6.69 -27.62 0.38
C ILE A 288 5.52 -26.64 0.61
N GLY A 289 4.30 -26.97 0.16
CA GLY A 289 3.11 -26.14 0.36
C GLY A 289 2.47 -26.30 1.74
N PRO A 290 1.40 -25.52 2.04
CA PRO A 290 0.65 -25.62 3.29
C PRO A 290 0.12 -27.04 3.52
N SER A 291 -0.55 -27.59 2.50
CA SER A 291 -1.10 -28.96 2.51
C SER A 291 -0.04 -30.07 2.62
N ASP A 292 1.24 -29.74 2.45
CA ASP A 292 2.37 -30.67 2.58
C ASP A 292 3.04 -30.59 3.97
N GLY A 293 2.52 -29.74 4.86
CA GLY A 293 2.99 -29.59 6.24
C GLY A 293 3.98 -28.45 6.48
N THR A 294 4.22 -27.59 5.49
CA THR A 294 4.99 -26.35 5.68
C THR A 294 4.11 -25.27 6.31
N ALA A 295 4.59 -24.57 7.34
CA ALA A 295 3.89 -23.39 7.83
C ALA A 295 4.01 -22.25 6.82
N VAL A 296 2.89 -21.84 6.22
CA VAL A 296 2.85 -20.76 5.22
C VAL A 296 2.01 -19.61 5.74
N TYR A 297 2.53 -18.40 5.59
CA TYR A 297 1.94 -17.15 6.06
C TYR A 297 1.68 -16.21 4.90
N GLY A 298 0.47 -15.65 4.85
CA GLY A 298 0.09 -14.59 3.92
C GLY A 298 -0.08 -13.24 4.59
N VAL A 299 -0.43 -12.25 3.77
CA VAL A 299 -0.64 -10.85 4.15
C VAL A 299 -1.93 -10.32 3.51
N ASP A 300 -2.33 -9.10 3.83
CA ASP A 300 -3.48 -8.37 3.29
C ASP A 300 -3.67 -8.48 1.77
N GLY A 301 -2.59 -8.50 0.99
CA GLY A 301 -2.65 -8.69 -0.46
C GLY A 301 -3.18 -10.05 -0.92
N ASN A 302 -3.13 -11.10 -0.09
CA ASN A 302 -3.47 -12.47 -0.46
C ASN A 302 -4.32 -13.25 0.57
N MET A 303 -4.57 -12.70 1.76
CA MET A 303 -5.43 -13.29 2.78
C MET A 303 -6.91 -12.95 2.54
N GLY A 304 -7.42 -13.35 1.36
CA GLY A 304 -8.82 -13.18 0.97
C GLY A 304 -9.40 -14.40 0.26
N ASN A 305 -10.73 -14.53 0.23
CA ASN A 305 -11.41 -15.68 -0.38
C ASN A 305 -11.06 -15.89 -1.86
N ALA A 306 -10.70 -14.82 -2.59
CA ALA A 306 -10.25 -14.90 -3.97
C ALA A 306 -9.02 -15.82 -4.15
N LEU A 307 -8.09 -15.85 -3.19
CA LEU A 307 -6.96 -16.78 -3.23
C LEU A 307 -7.45 -18.23 -3.12
N GLY A 308 -8.40 -18.49 -2.23
CA GLY A 308 -9.00 -19.81 -2.03
C GLY A 308 -9.72 -20.36 -3.26
N GLU A 309 -10.33 -19.47 -4.04
CA GLU A 309 -10.97 -19.79 -5.32
C GLU A 309 -9.96 -19.99 -6.47
N ALA A 310 -8.79 -19.36 -6.37
CA ALA A 310 -7.76 -19.40 -7.41
C ALA A 310 -6.89 -20.66 -7.40
N VAL A 311 -6.89 -21.43 -6.30
CA VAL A 311 -6.08 -22.65 -6.15
C VAL A 311 -6.93 -23.92 -6.05
N GLY A 312 -6.30 -25.08 -6.25
CA GLY A 312 -6.94 -26.39 -6.05
C GLY A 312 -7.49 -26.58 -4.63
N ALA A 313 -8.57 -27.35 -4.49
CA ALA A 313 -9.21 -27.58 -3.21
C ALA A 313 -8.24 -28.17 -2.17
N GLY A 314 -8.20 -27.57 -0.98
CA GLY A 314 -7.37 -28.00 0.15
C GLY A 314 -5.91 -27.57 0.09
N LEU A 315 -5.45 -26.90 -0.98
CA LEU A 315 -4.04 -26.46 -1.11
C LEU A 315 -3.66 -25.40 -0.06
N LEU A 316 -4.63 -24.64 0.44
CA LEU A 316 -4.39 -23.63 1.47
C LEU A 316 -4.63 -24.14 2.88
N ASP A 317 -4.99 -25.42 3.06
CA ASP A 317 -5.30 -25.94 4.39
C ASP A 317 -4.15 -25.64 5.35
N THR A 318 -4.48 -25.03 6.49
CA THR A 318 -3.56 -24.54 7.54
C THR A 318 -2.70 -23.32 7.20
N MET A 319 -2.80 -22.74 6.00
CA MET A 319 -2.16 -21.46 5.69
C MET A 319 -2.76 -20.37 6.58
N ARG A 320 -1.90 -19.60 7.23
CA ARG A 320 -2.28 -18.50 8.13
C ARG A 320 -1.86 -17.16 7.55
N GLY A 321 -2.19 -16.06 8.20
CA GLY A 321 -1.70 -14.74 7.79
C GLY A 321 -2.32 -13.60 8.57
N THR A 322 -1.91 -12.39 8.22
CA THR A 322 -2.38 -11.16 8.85
C THR A 322 -2.93 -10.18 7.80
N THR A 323 -4.08 -9.58 8.10
CA THR A 323 -4.64 -8.47 7.30
C THR A 323 -5.11 -7.37 8.23
N PRO A 324 -4.96 -6.07 7.89
CA PRO A 324 -5.73 -5.03 8.53
C PRO A 324 -7.19 -5.46 8.49
N LEU A 325 -7.80 -5.59 9.67
CA LEU A 325 -9.16 -6.07 9.76
C LEU A 325 -9.87 -5.34 10.89
N THR A 326 -10.83 -4.50 10.48
CA THR A 326 -11.85 -4.00 11.38
C THR A 326 -13.16 -4.69 11.05
N ASP A 327 -13.81 -5.29 12.06
CA ASP A 327 -15.18 -5.74 11.89
C ASP A 327 -16.12 -4.53 11.82
N VAL A 328 -16.40 -4.08 10.60
CA VAL A 328 -17.35 -3.00 10.33
C VAL A 328 -18.80 -3.37 10.70
N GLY A 329 -19.08 -4.65 10.98
CA GLY A 329 -20.37 -5.16 11.41
C GLY A 329 -21.43 -5.23 10.31
N ALA A 330 -22.42 -6.09 10.53
CA ALA A 330 -23.51 -6.32 9.57
C ALA A 330 -24.29 -5.04 9.21
N GLY A 331 -24.44 -4.11 10.17
CA GLY A 331 -25.14 -2.85 9.94
C GLY A 331 -24.46 -1.95 8.91
N PHE A 332 -23.12 -1.87 8.91
CA PHE A 332 -22.39 -1.11 7.90
C PHE A 332 -22.39 -1.84 6.56
N GLN A 333 -22.22 -3.16 6.56
CA GLN A 333 -22.31 -3.99 5.35
C GLN A 333 -23.65 -3.84 4.63
N ASP A 334 -24.76 -3.78 5.38
CA ASP A 334 -26.10 -3.57 4.80
C ASP A 334 -26.23 -2.19 4.15
N ARG A 335 -25.62 -1.15 4.74
CA ARG A 335 -25.59 0.21 4.18
C ARG A 335 -24.75 0.27 2.90
N LEU A 336 -23.61 -0.41 2.87
CA LEU A 336 -22.79 -0.56 1.66
C LEU A 336 -23.56 -1.30 0.56
N LYS A 337 -24.27 -2.38 0.90
CA LYS A 337 -25.13 -3.12 -0.04
C LYS A 337 -26.31 -2.30 -0.55
N ALA A 338 -26.78 -1.32 0.21
CA ALA A 338 -27.79 -0.37 -0.26
C ALA A 338 -27.22 0.59 -1.34
N VAL A 339 -25.91 0.88 -1.29
CA VAL A 339 -25.20 1.62 -2.35
C VAL A 339 -24.90 0.70 -3.54
N ASN A 340 -24.36 -0.49 -3.30
CA ASN A 340 -24.03 -1.48 -4.31
C ASN A 340 -24.48 -2.90 -3.89
N PRO A 341 -25.64 -3.38 -4.38
CA PRO A 341 -26.15 -4.71 -4.04
C PRO A 341 -25.30 -5.88 -4.53
N ALA A 342 -24.34 -5.64 -5.44
CA ALA A 342 -23.45 -6.66 -5.98
C ALA A 342 -22.21 -6.91 -5.10
N LEU A 343 -22.04 -6.18 -3.99
CA LEU A 343 -20.93 -6.40 -3.07
C LEU A 343 -20.99 -7.80 -2.45
N VAL A 344 -19.90 -8.53 -2.66
CA VAL A 344 -19.63 -9.85 -2.06
C VAL A 344 -18.47 -9.81 -1.07
N ASP A 345 -17.69 -8.72 -1.11
CA ASP A 345 -16.53 -8.42 -0.26
C ASP A 345 -16.64 -6.96 0.22
N PHE A 346 -15.92 -6.62 1.29
CA PHE A 346 -15.99 -5.32 1.96
C PHE A 346 -14.61 -4.74 2.33
N ASN A 347 -13.53 -5.29 1.79
CA ASN A 347 -12.17 -4.85 2.08
C ASN A 347 -12.00 -3.36 1.74
N TYR A 348 -11.37 -2.62 2.66
CA TYR A 348 -11.11 -1.18 2.57
C TYR A 348 -12.33 -0.28 2.39
N ALA A 349 -13.57 -0.81 2.49
CA ALA A 349 -14.78 0.00 2.42
C ALA A 349 -14.93 0.93 3.64
N GLY A 350 -14.55 0.44 4.82
CA GLY A 350 -14.57 1.22 6.06
C GLY A 350 -13.52 2.33 6.03
N GLU A 351 -12.30 1.98 5.64
CA GLU A 351 -11.15 2.87 5.50
C GLU A 351 -11.43 3.96 4.46
N SER A 352 -12.10 3.60 3.36
CA SER A 352 -12.57 4.55 2.34
C SER A 352 -13.64 5.49 2.88
N TYR A 353 -14.59 4.98 3.66
CA TYR A 353 -15.62 5.80 4.30
C TYR A 353 -14.99 6.80 5.28
N ASP A 354 -14.09 6.32 6.15
CA ASP A 354 -13.44 7.15 7.16
C ASP A 354 -12.52 8.20 6.55
N ALA A 355 -11.79 7.89 5.47
CA ALA A 355 -10.98 8.86 4.76
C ALA A 355 -11.80 10.08 4.25
N VAL A 356 -13.02 9.83 3.78
CA VAL A 356 -13.94 10.91 3.37
C VAL A 356 -14.45 11.70 4.58
N VAL A 357 -14.86 11.02 5.66
CA VAL A 357 -15.37 11.70 6.87
C VAL A 357 -14.30 12.55 7.53
N ILE A 358 -13.08 12.04 7.68
CA ILE A 358 -11.92 12.77 8.21
C ILE A 358 -11.66 14.02 7.39
N SER A 359 -11.63 13.89 6.05
CA SER A 359 -11.41 15.02 5.14
C SER A 359 -12.49 16.11 5.30
N ALA A 360 -13.75 15.71 5.47
CA ALA A 360 -14.87 16.61 5.67
C ALA A 360 -14.84 17.30 7.06
N LEU A 361 -14.51 16.57 8.11
CA LEU A 361 -14.36 17.11 9.47
C LEU A 361 -13.18 18.08 9.56
N ALA A 362 -12.05 17.73 8.94
CA ALA A 362 -10.88 18.61 8.86
C ALA A 362 -11.21 19.91 8.11
N ALA A 363 -12.00 19.85 7.03
CA ALA A 363 -12.49 21.04 6.33
C ALA A 363 -13.42 21.92 7.20
N GLU A 364 -14.32 21.31 7.98
CA GLU A 364 -15.19 22.01 8.94
C GLU A 364 -14.36 22.69 10.05
N GLN A 365 -13.37 21.99 10.60
CA GLN A 365 -12.49 22.52 11.63
C GLN A 365 -11.64 23.68 11.09
N ALA A 366 -11.09 23.52 9.89
CA ALA A 366 -10.33 24.55 9.19
C ALA A 366 -11.19 25.76 8.79
N LYS A 367 -12.52 25.59 8.73
CA LYS A 367 -13.46 26.53 8.11
C LYS A 367 -13.07 26.86 6.66
N SER A 368 -12.45 25.88 5.99
CA SER A 368 -11.87 26.01 4.67
C SER A 368 -11.87 24.68 3.94
N THR A 369 -12.13 24.72 2.64
CA THR A 369 -12.05 23.57 1.74
C THR A 369 -10.78 23.58 0.90
N ALA A 370 -9.78 24.41 1.19
CA ALA A 370 -8.49 24.35 0.50
C ALA A 370 -7.69 23.13 0.98
N GLY A 371 -7.04 22.39 0.08
CA GLY A 371 -6.29 21.17 0.43
C GLY A 371 -5.26 21.40 1.55
N VAL A 372 -4.44 22.46 1.44
CA VAL A 372 -3.48 22.86 2.50
C VAL A 372 -4.11 23.12 3.87
N ASP A 373 -5.35 23.62 3.92
CA ASP A 373 -6.05 23.91 5.18
C ASP A 373 -6.64 22.63 5.76
N ILE A 374 -7.17 21.75 4.90
CA ILE A 374 -7.66 20.43 5.27
C ILE A 374 -6.51 19.60 5.84
N ALA A 375 -5.39 19.51 5.12
CA ALA A 375 -4.19 18.79 5.52
C ALA A 375 -3.70 19.18 6.92
N ALA A 376 -3.66 20.48 7.21
CA ALA A 376 -3.24 21.01 8.52
C ALA A 376 -4.15 20.60 9.69
N ASN A 377 -5.34 20.04 9.44
CA ASN A 377 -6.32 19.66 10.44
C ASN A 377 -6.63 18.14 10.47
N ILE A 378 -6.18 17.35 9.49
CA ILE A 378 -6.47 15.91 9.42
C ILE A 378 -5.98 15.18 10.68
N ASN A 379 -4.73 15.38 11.08
CA ASN A 379 -4.19 14.69 12.26
C ASN A 379 -4.99 15.04 13.52
N SER A 380 -5.35 16.32 13.72
CA SER A 380 -6.04 16.76 14.93
C SER A 380 -7.46 16.21 15.07
N VAL A 381 -8.20 15.97 13.98
CA VAL A 381 -9.58 15.45 14.09
C VAL A 381 -9.66 13.99 14.53
N THR A 382 -8.51 13.30 14.68
CA THR A 382 -8.44 11.84 14.96
C THR A 382 -7.86 11.49 16.32
N LYS A 383 -7.54 12.48 17.18
CA LYS A 383 -6.86 12.25 18.46
C LYS A 383 -7.18 13.30 19.52
N ASP A 384 -6.89 12.96 20.78
CA ASP A 384 -6.83 13.84 21.98
C ASP A 384 -8.13 14.56 22.41
N GLY A 385 -9.12 14.70 21.52
CA GLY A 385 -10.36 15.44 21.72
C GLY A 385 -11.55 14.62 22.25
N THR A 386 -12.74 15.20 22.07
CA THR A 386 -14.01 14.57 22.44
C THR A 386 -14.40 13.51 21.43
N LYS A 387 -14.57 12.27 21.91
CA LYS A 387 -14.96 11.13 21.07
C LYS A 387 -16.31 11.35 20.37
N CYS A 388 -16.33 11.11 19.07
CA CYS A 388 -17.52 11.07 18.23
C CYS A 388 -17.32 10.06 17.10
N THR A 389 -18.40 9.44 16.60
CA THR A 389 -18.25 8.24 15.75
C THR A 389 -18.85 8.36 14.35
N THR A 390 -19.58 9.44 14.09
CA THR A 390 -20.15 9.71 12.76
C THR A 390 -20.01 11.20 12.43
N PHE A 391 -19.98 11.54 11.14
CA PHE A 391 -19.98 12.93 10.72
C PHE A 391 -21.13 13.73 11.36
N GLN A 392 -22.33 13.16 11.44
CA GLN A 392 -23.50 13.80 12.03
C GLN A 392 -23.33 14.10 13.54
N GLU A 393 -22.67 13.21 14.27
CA GLU A 393 -22.35 13.42 15.69
C GLU A 393 -21.23 14.43 15.90
N CYS A 394 -20.18 14.37 15.07
CA CYS A 394 -18.99 15.21 15.17
C CYS A 394 -19.25 16.67 14.74
N LEU A 395 -20.05 16.87 13.68
CA LEU A 395 -20.30 18.18 13.09
C LEU A 395 -20.72 19.29 14.08
N PRO A 396 -21.69 19.08 15.00
CA PRO A 396 -22.04 20.11 15.98
C PRO A 396 -20.90 20.43 16.96
N LEU A 397 -20.06 19.45 17.31
CA LEU A 397 -18.89 19.65 18.18
C LEU A 397 -17.83 20.53 17.47
N VAL A 398 -17.50 20.19 16.22
CA VAL A 398 -16.57 20.97 15.39
C VAL A 398 -17.08 22.40 15.20
N LYS A 399 -18.38 22.58 14.90
CA LYS A 399 -18.99 23.91 14.75
C LYS A 399 -18.97 24.73 16.05
N ALA A 400 -18.99 24.08 17.20
CA ALA A 400 -18.83 24.73 18.50
C ALA A 400 -17.36 25.05 18.84
N GLY A 401 -16.40 24.65 18.00
CA GLY A 401 -14.97 24.77 18.28
C GLY A 401 -14.46 23.79 19.33
N THR A 402 -15.18 22.68 19.53
CA THR A 402 -14.72 21.59 20.39
C THR A 402 -13.69 20.77 19.62
N ASP A 403 -12.57 20.49 20.27
CA ASP A 403 -11.57 19.55 19.78
C ASP A 403 -12.18 18.14 19.78
N ILE A 404 -12.12 17.44 18.65
CA ILE A 404 -12.77 16.15 18.46
C ILE A 404 -11.76 15.03 18.26
N ASP A 405 -12.19 13.82 18.56
CA ASP A 405 -11.44 12.59 18.31
C ASP A 405 -12.38 11.63 17.58
N TYR A 406 -12.31 11.64 16.26
CA TYR A 406 -13.15 10.81 15.40
C TYR A 406 -12.66 9.36 15.40
N ASP A 407 -13.47 8.49 16.01
CA ASP A 407 -13.32 7.03 15.92
C ASP A 407 -14.39 6.52 14.96
N GLY A 408 -13.98 6.31 13.72
CA GLY A 408 -14.88 5.98 12.62
C GLY A 408 -15.34 4.53 12.60
N VAL A 409 -15.76 4.09 11.42
CA VAL A 409 -16.22 2.70 11.22
C VAL A 409 -15.08 1.69 11.35
N THR A 410 -13.83 2.12 11.15
CA THR A 410 -12.62 1.31 11.39
C THR A 410 -12.10 1.43 12.83
N GLY A 411 -12.86 2.08 13.73
CA GLY A 411 -12.49 2.23 15.13
C GLY A 411 -11.49 3.37 15.36
N GLN A 412 -10.61 3.17 16.35
CA GLN A 412 -9.63 4.20 16.73
C GLN A 412 -8.58 4.40 15.64
N LEU A 413 -8.43 5.63 15.18
CA LEU A 413 -7.46 6.01 14.16
C LEU A 413 -6.19 6.60 14.76
N SER A 414 -6.33 7.63 15.60
CA SER A 414 -5.21 8.26 16.33
C SER A 414 -3.99 8.52 15.45
N PHE A 415 -4.13 9.37 14.42
CA PHE A 415 -3.07 9.56 13.45
C PHE A 415 -1.78 10.09 14.09
N THR A 416 -0.67 9.47 13.70
CA THR A 416 0.68 9.97 13.96
C THR A 416 0.91 11.27 13.21
N ASP A 417 2.03 11.94 13.48
CA ASP A 417 2.42 13.13 12.72
C ASP A 417 2.66 12.81 11.23
N GLY A 418 2.93 11.54 10.88
CA GLY A 418 3.06 11.09 9.49
C GLY A 418 1.74 10.94 8.73
N GLY A 419 0.59 11.22 9.36
CA GLY A 419 -0.70 11.20 8.66
C GLY A 419 -1.30 9.79 8.48
N GLU A 420 -1.02 8.89 9.42
CA GLU A 420 -1.43 7.49 9.37
C GLU A 420 -1.77 6.95 10.76
N PRO A 421 -2.55 5.85 10.88
CA PRO A 421 -2.91 5.29 12.19
C PRO A 421 -1.70 4.92 13.04
N ALA A 422 -1.68 5.34 14.31
CA ALA A 422 -0.62 4.97 15.26
C ALA A 422 -0.72 3.51 15.75
N VAL A 423 -1.90 2.91 15.60
CA VAL A 423 -2.21 1.55 16.03
C VAL A 423 -2.87 0.81 14.88
N GLY A 424 -2.49 -0.43 14.66
CA GLY A 424 -3.09 -1.33 13.68
C GLY A 424 -3.70 -2.54 14.36
N SER A 425 -4.95 -2.86 14.00
CA SER A 425 -5.60 -4.12 14.36
C SER A 425 -5.56 -5.08 13.17
N TYR A 426 -4.90 -6.21 13.35
CA TYR A 426 -4.72 -7.22 12.32
C TYR A 426 -5.45 -8.49 12.71
N GLY A 427 -6.33 -8.99 11.84
CA GLY A 427 -6.89 -10.32 12.02
C GLY A 427 -5.80 -11.38 11.87
N LYS A 428 -5.78 -12.39 12.75
CA LYS A 428 -5.09 -13.66 12.50
C LYS A 428 -6.05 -14.53 11.72
N LEU A 429 -5.77 -14.74 10.44
CA LEU A 429 -6.65 -15.51 9.56
C LEU A 429 -6.04 -16.88 9.27
N VAL A 430 -6.89 -17.88 9.07
CA VAL A 430 -6.51 -19.23 8.69
C VAL A 430 -7.42 -19.75 7.58
N PHE A 431 -6.83 -20.43 6.60
CA PHE A 431 -7.56 -21.19 5.60
C PHE A 431 -7.84 -22.61 6.11
N GLY A 432 -9.10 -23.02 6.02
CA GLY A 432 -9.53 -24.38 6.31
C GLY A 432 -9.37 -25.35 5.13
N PRO A 433 -9.76 -26.62 5.30
CA PRO A 433 -9.62 -27.67 4.27
C PRO A 433 -10.49 -27.43 3.03
N ASP A 434 -11.44 -26.50 3.10
CA ASP A 434 -12.26 -26.05 1.97
C ASP A 434 -11.72 -24.77 1.29
N ASN A 435 -10.49 -24.36 1.63
CA ASN A 435 -9.86 -23.10 1.23
C ASN A 435 -10.69 -21.86 1.61
N LYS A 436 -11.55 -21.94 2.62
CA LYS A 436 -12.24 -20.77 3.13
C LYS A 436 -11.49 -20.18 4.29
N LEU A 437 -11.49 -18.85 4.31
CA LEU A 437 -10.80 -18.09 5.33
C LEU A 437 -11.71 -17.88 6.54
N THR A 438 -11.13 -18.06 7.72
CA THR A 438 -11.76 -17.70 9.01
C THR A 438 -10.81 -16.85 9.83
N THR A 439 -11.36 -15.90 10.58
CA THR A 439 -10.61 -15.12 11.57
C THR A 439 -10.56 -15.87 12.89
N GLU A 440 -9.36 -16.16 13.40
CA GLU A 440 -9.16 -16.87 14.67
C GLU A 440 -9.13 -15.90 15.86
N ASP A 441 -8.37 -14.81 15.73
CA ASP A 441 -8.11 -13.82 16.77
C ASP A 441 -7.60 -12.51 16.12
N TYR A 442 -7.19 -11.52 16.93
CA TYR A 442 -6.61 -10.26 16.48
C TYR A 442 -5.24 -10.01 17.12
N ILE A 443 -4.36 -9.32 16.39
CA ILE A 443 -3.11 -8.74 16.88
C ILE A 443 -3.25 -7.24 16.83
N VAL A 444 -3.04 -6.57 17.96
CA VAL A 444 -2.95 -5.11 18.03
C VAL A 444 -1.48 -4.74 18.18
N VAL A 445 -0.99 -3.89 17.28
CA VAL A 445 0.39 -3.43 17.17
C VAL A 445 0.41 -1.91 17.04
N GLY A 446 1.54 -1.29 17.40
CA GLY A 446 1.66 0.16 17.51
C GLY A 446 1.20 0.70 18.87
N GLY A 447 1.49 1.98 19.09
CA GLY A 447 1.36 2.64 20.40
C GLY A 447 2.62 3.39 20.82
#